data_AF-A0A9P6SBS6-F1
#
_entry.id   AF-A0A9P6SBS6-F1
#
_cell.length_a   1.000
_cell.length_b   1.000
_cell.length_c   1.000
_cell.angle_alpha   90.00
_cell.angle_beta   90.00
_cell.angle_gamma   90.00
#
_symmetry.space_group_name_H-M   'P 1'
#
loop_
_entity.id
_entity.type
_entity.pdbx_description
1 polymer ?
#
loop_
_entity_poly.entity_id
_entity_poly.type
_entity_poly.pdbx_seq_one_letter_code
_entity_poly.pdbx_strand_id
1 'polypeptide(L)'
;MVKVVSPLIPSLMAILALTKDVFAQNNSGNCILQLPKNPLTAEGLATPFILVNGNCDQANPNHQVFVEATIFDPNTKTFGVYHPLVINEGAQPAIKPVLPTLPQNAVVGLWVKAKANSITLTGSTQVCMNASCNAHAFFSAVQSANEGQGVDIRPVGNDKMGRPCPTAGVFGVIAQITYLQTNGGQLAQAIEANRNALKQFTEISSGSDYVRNSAFFGRALGCTTLQAPSMMEEGVMLGSMALNELFHNQPILNKANTYRRGGRRRRTRSNFGKRSSHLSGSGVDCLAVANTPPAAGDFDNTTMNTRFGPLSAVDRELVRKVRLATLWELPMAREATQRAELGKVKRISAAIEEQHVFLDAAVDGVVQQMPMDMPTEPNALQKCFMADIRAQSGIDYDTTFVKWLRFAHGQVFESIATVRGTSQNTVMRSFAETANMFVLGHMQLLESTGLTQNLSFPAPPPVKRPSRPTEPPAQPPNGKTVPLA
;
A
#
# COMPACT_ATOMS: atom_id res chain seq x y z
N MET A 1 3.51 49.82 64.18
CA MET A 1 4.28 50.34 63.03
C MET A 1 4.59 49.18 62.11
N VAL A 2 3.84 49.00 61.02
CA VAL A 2 4.08 47.94 60.02
C VAL A 2 4.37 48.63 58.69
N LYS A 3 5.57 48.43 58.18
CA LYS A 3 6.07 48.96 56.91
C LYS A 3 5.43 48.17 55.75
N VAL A 4 4.92 48.91 54.78
CA VAL A 4 4.51 48.43 53.46
C VAL A 4 5.76 48.05 52.67
N VAL A 5 5.79 46.84 52.10
CA VAL A 5 6.71 46.47 51.02
C VAL A 5 5.91 45.63 50.01
N SER A 6 5.66 46.22 48.84
CA SER A 6 5.09 45.53 47.67
C SER A 6 6.08 44.49 47.11
N PRO A 7 5.65 43.28 46.71
CA PRO A 7 6.49 42.39 45.94
C PRO A 7 6.45 42.75 44.45
N LEU A 8 7.64 42.85 43.86
CA LEU A 8 7.86 43.01 42.42
C LEU A 8 7.29 41.82 41.64
N ILE A 9 6.58 42.12 40.55
CA ILE A 9 6.17 41.17 39.51
C ILE A 9 7.43 40.84 38.68
N PRO A 10 7.88 39.56 38.60
CA PRO A 10 8.92 39.19 37.66
C PRO A 10 8.38 39.27 36.23
N SER A 11 9.14 39.98 35.41
CA SER A 11 8.93 40.30 34.01
C SER A 11 8.54 39.07 33.16
N LEU A 12 7.54 39.26 32.30
CA LEU A 12 6.95 38.31 31.34
C LEU A 12 7.90 37.96 30.15
N MET A 13 9.22 37.93 30.39
CA MET A 13 10.26 37.80 29.36
C MET A 13 11.05 36.47 29.42
N ALA A 14 10.62 35.49 30.22
CA ALA A 14 11.30 34.19 30.37
C ALA A 14 10.49 32.97 29.89
N ILE A 15 9.31 33.15 29.27
CA ILE A 15 8.48 32.04 28.73
C ILE A 15 8.53 31.96 27.19
N LEU A 16 9.45 32.70 26.54
CA LEU A 16 9.59 32.70 25.08
C LEU A 16 10.83 31.95 24.53
N ALA A 17 11.36 30.99 25.30
CA ALA A 17 12.52 30.20 24.89
C ALA A 17 12.33 28.67 24.92
N LEU A 18 11.09 28.17 25.11
CA LEU A 18 10.79 26.72 25.13
C LEU A 18 9.79 26.26 24.06
N THR A 19 9.42 27.10 23.10
CA THR A 19 8.49 26.72 22.01
C THR A 19 9.17 26.54 20.64
N LYS A 20 10.50 26.66 20.54
CA LYS A 20 11.21 26.48 19.26
C LYS A 20 11.42 25.01 18.85
N ASP A 21 11.25 24.06 19.77
CA ASP A 21 11.50 22.62 19.48
C ASP A 21 10.23 21.76 19.27
N VAL A 22 9.03 22.35 19.21
CA VAL A 22 7.78 21.58 18.97
C VAL A 22 7.14 21.87 17.59
N PHE A 23 7.74 22.77 16.79
CA PHE A 23 7.35 23.00 15.39
C PHE A 23 8.53 22.78 14.43
N ALA A 24 9.31 21.71 14.63
CA ALA A 24 10.09 21.15 13.54
C ALA A 24 9.10 20.79 12.41
N GLN A 25 9.21 21.50 11.30
CA GLN A 25 8.18 21.57 10.28
C GLN A 25 7.79 20.19 9.70
N ASN A 26 6.47 19.93 9.68
CA ASN A 26 5.79 18.87 8.93
C ASN A 26 5.85 19.06 7.40
N ASN A 27 6.87 19.74 6.88
CA ASN A 27 6.97 20.08 5.47
C ASN A 27 7.75 18.99 4.75
N SER A 28 7.06 17.97 4.25
CA SER A 28 7.65 16.96 3.36
C SER A 28 8.16 17.67 2.09
N GLY A 29 9.47 17.82 1.96
CA GLY A 29 10.11 18.65 0.92
C GLY A 29 9.91 18.14 -0.52
N ASN A 30 10.29 18.96 -1.50
CA ASN A 30 10.41 18.55 -2.91
C ASN A 30 11.88 18.23 -3.20
N CYS A 31 12.28 16.99 -2.94
CA CYS A 31 13.69 16.61 -2.98
C CYS A 31 14.24 16.58 -4.41
N ILE A 32 15.52 16.93 -4.55
CA ILE A 32 16.27 16.75 -5.79
C ILE A 32 17.42 15.79 -5.48
N LEU A 33 17.48 14.67 -6.21
CA LEU A 33 18.54 13.67 -6.10
C LEU A 33 19.36 13.67 -7.38
N GLN A 34 20.62 14.04 -7.25
CA GLN A 34 21.59 14.01 -8.33
C GLN A 34 22.24 12.62 -8.42
N LEU A 35 22.06 11.98 -9.57
CA LEU A 35 22.63 10.67 -9.87
C LEU A 35 24.11 10.82 -10.25
N PRO A 36 24.97 9.85 -9.88
CA PRO A 36 26.35 9.81 -10.31
C PRO A 36 26.47 9.58 -11.82
N LYS A 37 27.68 9.73 -12.35
CA LYS A 37 27.98 9.30 -13.73
C LYS A 37 27.84 7.78 -13.82
N ASN A 38 27.25 7.29 -14.91
CA ASN A 38 27.07 5.87 -15.19
C ASN A 38 26.43 5.09 -14.01
N PRO A 39 25.23 5.49 -13.52
CA PRO A 39 24.66 5.00 -12.26
C PRO A 39 24.33 3.50 -12.25
N LEU A 40 24.40 2.83 -13.41
CA LEU A 40 24.16 1.39 -13.58
C LEU A 40 25.44 0.55 -13.59
N THR A 41 26.62 1.15 -13.40
CA THR A 41 27.92 0.47 -13.34
C THR A 41 28.34 0.23 -11.89
N ALA A 42 29.32 -0.65 -11.65
CA ALA A 42 29.83 -0.92 -10.31
C ALA A 42 30.31 0.37 -9.62
N GLU A 43 31.08 1.19 -10.35
CA GLU A 43 31.61 2.46 -9.87
C GLU A 43 30.49 3.48 -9.64
N GLY A 44 29.49 3.52 -10.53
CA GLY A 44 28.31 4.37 -10.38
C GLY A 44 27.48 4.01 -9.15
N LEU A 45 27.25 2.72 -8.91
CA LEU A 45 26.55 2.23 -7.72
C LEU A 45 27.31 2.54 -6.42
N ALA A 46 28.64 2.44 -6.44
CA ALA A 46 29.49 2.76 -5.30
C ALA A 46 29.74 4.28 -5.11
N THR A 47 29.36 5.10 -6.08
CA THR A 47 29.44 6.56 -5.97
C THR A 47 28.21 7.09 -5.24
N PRO A 48 28.37 7.93 -4.19
CA PRO A 48 27.22 8.48 -3.48
C PRO A 48 26.27 9.26 -4.40
N PHE A 49 24.98 9.01 -4.24
CA PHE A 49 23.92 9.79 -4.86
C PHE A 49 23.71 11.03 -3.99
N ILE A 50 23.66 12.20 -4.60
CA ILE A 50 23.73 13.45 -3.86
C ILE A 50 22.33 14.04 -3.71
N LEU A 51 21.86 14.13 -2.46
CA LEU A 51 20.67 14.87 -2.12
C LEU A 51 21.04 16.37 -2.10
N VAL A 52 20.51 17.13 -3.05
CA VAL A 52 20.85 18.54 -3.24
C VAL A 52 20.34 19.36 -2.06
N ASN A 53 21.19 20.23 -1.51
CA ASN A 53 20.86 21.05 -0.35
C ASN A 53 19.78 22.08 -0.67
N GLY A 54 19.08 22.55 0.36
CA GLY A 54 18.05 23.61 0.28
C GLY A 54 16.62 23.10 0.25
N ASN A 55 16.36 21.92 -0.34
CA ASN A 55 15.01 21.34 -0.40
C ASN A 55 14.79 20.19 0.57
N CYS A 56 15.82 19.36 0.79
CA CYS A 56 15.75 18.16 1.61
C CYS A 56 17.08 17.91 2.34
N ASP A 57 17.00 17.22 3.47
CA ASP A 57 18.14 16.85 4.30
C ASP A 57 17.98 15.41 4.82
N GLN A 58 18.97 14.54 4.63
CA GLN A 58 18.96 13.18 5.15
C GLN A 58 18.86 13.08 6.69
N ALA A 59 19.23 14.14 7.43
CA ALA A 59 19.04 14.24 8.87
C ALA A 59 17.58 14.49 9.26
N ASN A 60 16.74 15.01 8.35
CA ASN A 60 15.32 15.17 8.60
C ASN A 60 14.56 13.88 8.25
N PRO A 61 13.90 13.23 9.22
CA PRO A 61 13.18 11.97 9.00
C PRO A 61 12.10 12.03 7.90
N ASN A 62 11.54 13.20 7.62
CA ASN A 62 10.50 13.39 6.59
C ASN A 62 11.07 13.67 5.20
N HIS A 63 12.39 13.87 5.07
CA HIS A 63 13.06 14.22 3.82
C HIS A 63 13.93 13.08 3.27
N GLN A 64 14.11 12.01 4.04
CA GLN A 64 15.07 10.95 3.72
C GLN A 64 14.80 10.31 2.36
N VAL A 65 15.88 10.08 1.63
CA VAL A 65 15.88 9.43 0.31
C VAL A 65 16.80 8.22 0.33
N PHE A 66 16.34 7.15 -0.29
CA PHE A 66 17.01 5.86 -0.36
C PHE A 66 17.03 5.35 -1.80
N VAL A 67 18.08 4.63 -2.17
CA VAL A 67 18.24 4.06 -3.51
C VAL A 67 18.52 2.57 -3.38
N GLU A 68 17.95 1.79 -4.29
CA GLU A 68 18.14 0.36 -4.38
C GLU A 68 18.43 -0.04 -5.82
N ALA A 69 19.40 -0.92 -6.00
CA ALA A 69 19.71 -1.56 -7.25
C ALA A 69 19.37 -3.04 -7.17
N THR A 70 18.67 -3.54 -8.19
CA THR A 70 18.55 -4.99 -8.43
C THR A 70 19.34 -5.33 -9.69
N ILE A 71 20.21 -6.32 -9.56
CA ILE A 71 21.14 -6.77 -10.59
C ILE A 71 20.64 -8.13 -11.06
N PHE A 72 20.46 -8.29 -12.37
CA PHE A 72 20.11 -9.57 -12.99
C PHE A 72 21.28 -10.05 -13.84
N ASP A 73 21.76 -11.26 -13.58
CA ASP A 73 22.73 -11.93 -14.43
C ASP A 73 22.01 -12.80 -15.47
N PRO A 74 22.02 -12.45 -16.76
CA PRO A 74 21.35 -13.24 -17.78
C PRO A 74 22.02 -14.60 -18.03
N ASN A 75 23.28 -14.79 -17.66
CA ASN A 75 24.02 -16.04 -17.92
C ASN A 75 23.64 -17.11 -16.90
N THR A 76 23.66 -16.77 -15.62
CA THR A 76 23.34 -17.67 -14.50
C THR A 76 21.87 -17.63 -14.11
N LYS A 77 21.12 -16.62 -14.61
CA LYS A 77 19.72 -16.36 -14.29
C LYS A 77 19.50 -16.07 -12.81
N THR A 78 20.51 -15.51 -12.13
CA THR A 78 20.45 -15.15 -10.71
C THR A 78 20.30 -13.64 -10.52
N PHE A 79 19.89 -13.25 -9.31
CA PHE A 79 19.75 -11.87 -8.91
C PHE A 79 20.80 -11.46 -7.87
N GLY A 80 21.01 -10.16 -7.73
CA GLY A 80 21.70 -9.55 -6.60
C GLY A 80 21.06 -8.22 -6.20
N VAL A 81 21.23 -7.81 -4.95
CA VAL A 81 20.70 -6.54 -4.43
C VAL A 81 21.83 -5.69 -3.88
N TYR A 82 21.78 -4.39 -4.19
CA TYR A 82 22.74 -3.42 -3.70
C TYR A 82 22.01 -2.14 -3.27
N HIS A 83 22.45 -1.48 -2.19
CA HIS A 83 21.87 -0.23 -1.71
C HIS A 83 22.88 0.91 -1.89
N PRO A 84 22.82 1.68 -3.00
CA PRO A 84 23.66 2.86 -3.18
C PRO A 84 23.47 3.87 -2.07
N LEU A 85 24.57 4.43 -1.56
CA LEU A 85 24.51 5.40 -0.49
C LEU A 85 23.98 6.75 -1.01
N VAL A 86 23.04 7.35 -0.29
CA VAL A 86 22.57 8.72 -0.54
C VAL A 86 23.12 9.63 0.55
N ILE A 87 23.80 10.71 0.19
CA ILE A 87 24.36 11.70 1.12
C ILE A 87 23.91 13.12 0.76
N ASN A 88 23.91 14.03 1.74
CA ASN A 88 23.66 15.45 1.47
C ASN A 88 24.81 16.06 0.63
N GLU A 89 24.48 17.04 -0.19
CA GLU A 89 25.46 17.81 -0.96
C GLU A 89 26.52 18.45 -0.05
N GLY A 90 27.79 18.32 -0.46
CA GLY A 90 28.93 18.78 0.32
C GLY A 90 29.36 17.84 1.47
N ALA A 91 28.58 16.80 1.79
CA ALA A 91 28.97 15.81 2.78
C ALA A 91 29.94 14.77 2.19
N GLN A 92 30.66 14.09 3.09
CA GLN A 92 31.41 12.87 2.77
C GLN A 92 30.77 11.68 3.50
N PRO A 93 30.78 10.47 2.90
CA PRO A 93 30.37 9.25 3.59
C PRO A 93 31.17 9.05 4.88
N ALA A 94 30.52 8.54 5.93
CA ALA A 94 31.23 8.13 7.15
C ALA A 94 32.20 6.98 6.85
N ILE A 95 31.77 6.07 5.97
CA ILE A 95 32.59 4.99 5.42
C ILE A 95 32.30 4.93 3.90
N LYS A 96 33.35 4.77 3.09
CA LYS A 96 33.25 4.67 1.64
C LYS A 96 32.33 3.49 1.27
N PRO A 97 31.37 3.66 0.32
CA PRO A 97 30.54 2.54 -0.12
C PRO A 97 31.36 1.38 -0.68
N VAL A 98 30.88 0.16 -0.45
CA VAL A 98 31.46 -1.07 -0.99
C VAL A 98 31.32 -1.06 -2.51
N LEU A 99 32.41 -1.33 -3.24
CA LEU A 99 32.36 -1.49 -4.69
C LEU A 99 31.78 -2.88 -5.01
N PRO A 100 30.58 -2.99 -5.62
CA PRO A 100 30.02 -4.29 -5.94
C PRO A 100 30.75 -4.92 -7.13
N THR A 101 30.84 -6.25 -7.14
CA THR A 101 31.29 -6.99 -8.33
C THR A 101 30.07 -7.32 -9.17
N LEU A 102 29.96 -6.73 -10.36
CA LEU A 102 28.85 -7.01 -11.28
C LEU A 102 29.20 -8.17 -12.22
N PRO A 103 28.28 -9.14 -12.43
CA PRO A 103 28.45 -10.17 -13.44
C PRO A 103 28.60 -9.58 -14.84
N GLN A 104 29.27 -10.32 -15.73
CA GLN A 104 29.41 -9.89 -17.11
C GLN A 104 28.04 -9.81 -17.80
N ASN A 105 27.77 -8.70 -18.48
CA ASN A 105 26.49 -8.40 -19.13
C ASN A 105 25.30 -8.31 -18.15
N ALA A 106 25.55 -8.10 -16.86
CA ALA A 106 24.48 -7.91 -15.89
C ALA A 106 23.59 -6.71 -16.27
N VAL A 107 22.29 -6.88 -16.08
CA VAL A 107 21.29 -5.83 -16.29
C VAL A 107 20.92 -5.26 -14.93
N VAL A 108 21.21 -3.98 -14.73
CA VAL A 108 20.97 -3.27 -13.46
C VAL A 108 19.73 -2.40 -13.59
N GLY A 109 18.76 -2.56 -12.68
CA GLY A 109 17.67 -1.63 -12.48
C GLY A 109 17.85 -0.85 -11.17
N LEU A 110 17.41 0.42 -11.15
CA LEU A 110 17.45 1.28 -9.96
C LEU A 110 16.05 1.77 -9.58
N TRP A 111 15.79 1.83 -8.27
CA TRP A 111 14.56 2.38 -7.68
C TRP A 111 14.91 3.34 -6.55
N VAL A 112 14.25 4.50 -6.55
CA VAL A 112 14.42 5.57 -5.56
C VAL A 112 13.18 5.61 -4.66
N LYS A 113 13.41 5.61 -3.34
CA LYS A 113 12.37 5.73 -2.32
C LYS A 113 12.59 7.02 -1.54
N ALA A 114 11.63 7.93 -1.55
CA ALA A 114 11.68 9.17 -0.78
C ALA A 114 10.57 9.18 0.27
N LYS A 115 10.88 9.65 1.49
CA LYS A 115 9.87 9.97 2.51
C LYS A 115 9.22 11.34 2.29
N ALA A 116 9.81 12.15 1.41
CA ALA A 116 9.34 13.46 1.04
C ALA A 116 8.16 13.42 0.05
N ASN A 117 7.52 14.56 -0.20
CA ASN A 117 6.32 14.64 -1.05
C ASN A 117 6.61 14.34 -2.52
N SER A 118 7.78 14.77 -3.00
CA SER A 118 8.21 14.51 -4.37
C SER A 118 9.72 14.32 -4.45
N ILE A 119 10.15 13.65 -5.51
CA ILE A 119 11.55 13.41 -5.82
C ILE A 119 11.80 13.73 -7.30
N THR A 120 12.77 14.59 -7.57
CA THR A 120 13.24 14.92 -8.92
C THR A 120 14.63 14.37 -9.10
N LEU A 121 14.85 13.60 -10.16
CA LEU A 121 16.17 13.04 -10.48
C LEU A 121 16.90 13.97 -11.46
N THR A 122 18.18 14.25 -11.17
CA THR A 122 19.07 15.05 -12.04
C THR A 122 20.40 14.32 -12.27
N GLY A 123 21.28 14.85 -13.13
CA GLY A 123 22.53 14.19 -13.51
C GLY A 123 22.34 13.18 -14.65
N SER A 124 22.82 11.95 -14.49
CA SER A 124 22.77 10.92 -15.54
C SER A 124 21.41 10.20 -15.57
N THR A 125 20.37 10.91 -16.01
CA THR A 125 18.98 10.45 -15.94
C THR A 125 18.42 9.93 -17.27
N GLN A 126 19.25 9.72 -18.29
CA GLN A 126 18.78 9.38 -19.64
C GLN A 126 17.94 8.10 -19.69
N VAL A 127 18.21 7.17 -18.76
CA VAL A 127 17.52 5.88 -18.63
C VAL A 127 16.48 5.86 -17.51
N CYS A 128 16.17 7.03 -16.94
CA CYS A 128 15.28 7.17 -15.80
C CYS A 128 13.90 7.66 -16.22
N MET A 129 12.87 7.07 -15.61
CA MET A 129 11.48 7.50 -15.70
C MET A 129 10.90 7.52 -14.29
N ASN A 130 10.44 8.70 -13.87
CA ASN A 130 10.01 8.98 -12.49
C ASN A 130 11.11 8.61 -11.47
N ALA A 131 10.76 7.83 -10.45
CA ALA A 131 11.67 7.39 -9.38
C ALA A 131 12.39 6.06 -9.70
N SER A 132 12.54 5.69 -10.97
CA SER A 132 13.21 4.45 -11.39
C SER A 132 14.11 4.66 -12.60
N CYS A 133 15.18 3.87 -12.71
CA CYS A 133 16.08 3.88 -13.86
C CYS A 133 16.31 2.48 -14.41
N ASN A 134 16.26 2.36 -15.73
CA ASN A 134 16.45 1.11 -16.48
C ASN A 134 15.46 -0.02 -16.14
N ALA A 135 14.35 0.30 -15.46
CA ALA A 135 13.37 -0.70 -15.03
C ALA A 135 12.79 -1.51 -16.19
N HIS A 136 12.44 -0.86 -17.31
CA HIS A 136 11.91 -1.55 -18.49
C HIS A 136 12.90 -2.57 -19.06
N ALA A 137 14.17 -2.18 -19.26
CA ALA A 137 15.19 -3.09 -19.78
C ALA A 137 15.49 -4.22 -18.80
N PHE A 138 15.52 -3.93 -17.50
CA PHE A 138 15.66 -4.94 -16.45
C PHE A 138 14.55 -6.00 -16.54
N PHE A 139 13.28 -5.60 -16.48
CA PHE A 139 12.16 -6.54 -16.53
C PHE A 139 12.08 -7.27 -17.87
N SER A 140 12.42 -6.61 -18.99
CA SER A 140 12.49 -7.23 -20.32
C SER A 140 13.58 -8.30 -20.39
N ALA A 141 14.75 -8.06 -19.79
CA ALA A 141 15.84 -9.02 -19.75
C ALA A 141 15.48 -10.26 -18.93
N VAL A 142 14.86 -10.05 -17.76
CA VAL A 142 14.36 -11.14 -16.90
C VAL A 142 13.30 -11.95 -17.63
N GLN A 143 12.35 -11.29 -18.29
CA GLN A 143 11.31 -11.94 -19.09
C GLN A 143 11.90 -12.76 -20.23
N SER A 144 12.84 -12.20 -20.99
CA SER A 144 13.50 -12.89 -22.11
C SER A 144 14.28 -14.11 -21.65
N ALA A 145 14.96 -14.03 -20.51
CA ALA A 145 15.67 -15.17 -19.91
C ALA A 145 14.71 -16.27 -19.41
N ASN A 146 13.45 -15.90 -19.10
CA ASN A 146 12.43 -16.82 -18.62
C ASN A 146 11.72 -17.61 -19.75
N GLU A 147 11.70 -17.08 -20.99
CA GLU A 147 11.10 -17.74 -22.16
C GLU A 147 11.78 -19.09 -22.52
N GLY A 148 12.96 -19.38 -21.95
CA GLY A 148 13.73 -20.62 -22.14
C GLY A 148 13.81 -21.58 -20.94
N GLN A 149 12.84 -21.57 -20.01
CA GLN A 149 12.82 -22.39 -18.78
C GLN A 149 13.99 -22.18 -17.79
N GLY A 150 14.21 -21.00 -17.20
CA GLY A 150 15.28 -20.97 -16.18
C GLY A 150 15.46 -19.82 -15.20
N VAL A 151 14.60 -18.82 -15.11
CA VAL A 151 14.65 -17.96 -13.92
C VAL A 151 13.77 -18.63 -12.88
N ASP A 152 14.37 -19.16 -11.80
CA ASP A 152 13.59 -19.79 -10.72
C ASP A 152 12.93 -18.70 -9.86
N ILE A 153 11.79 -18.20 -10.32
CA ILE A 153 10.94 -17.28 -9.56
C ILE A 153 9.87 -18.09 -8.80
N ARG A 154 10.28 -19.21 -8.18
CA ARG A 154 9.38 -20.01 -7.35
C ARG A 154 9.12 -19.35 -5.99
N PRO A 155 7.90 -19.51 -5.45
CA PRO A 155 7.61 -19.18 -4.06
C PRO A 155 8.61 -19.90 -3.14
N VAL A 156 9.18 -19.19 -2.18
CA VAL A 156 9.96 -19.85 -1.15
C VAL A 156 8.99 -20.28 -0.05
N GLY A 157 8.58 -21.54 -0.12
CA GLY A 157 7.94 -22.25 0.98
C GLY A 157 6.41 -22.37 0.92
N ASN A 158 5.93 -23.15 1.88
CA ASN A 158 4.52 -23.25 2.24
C ASN A 158 4.31 -22.48 3.54
N ASP A 159 3.11 -21.95 3.75
CA ASP A 159 2.72 -21.47 5.06
C ASP A 159 2.72 -22.61 6.10
N LYS A 160 2.57 -22.26 7.38
CA LYS A 160 2.49 -23.24 8.49
C LYS A 160 1.36 -24.26 8.34
N MET A 161 0.44 -24.08 7.39
CA MET A 161 -0.67 -24.98 7.09
C MET A 161 -0.42 -25.81 5.81
N GLY A 162 0.79 -25.74 5.22
CA GLY A 162 1.17 -26.51 4.05
C GLY A 162 0.65 -25.95 2.71
N ARG A 163 0.11 -24.73 2.69
CA ARG A 163 -0.37 -24.06 1.47
C ARG A 163 0.75 -23.26 0.81
N PRO A 164 0.81 -23.15 -0.53
CA PRO A 164 1.78 -22.30 -1.20
C PRO A 164 1.76 -20.89 -0.65
N CYS A 165 2.93 -20.29 -0.44
CA CYS A 165 2.99 -18.90 -0.01
C CYS A 165 2.45 -17.94 -1.09
N PRO A 166 1.64 -16.94 -0.69
CA PRO A 166 0.99 -16.02 -1.61
C PRO A 166 1.92 -15.25 -2.52
N THR A 167 1.49 -15.10 -3.76
CA THR A 167 2.21 -14.35 -4.80
C THR A 167 1.53 -13.02 -5.15
N ALA A 168 0.52 -12.58 -4.42
CA ALA A 168 -0.16 -11.30 -4.70
C ALA A 168 0.68 -10.10 -4.25
N GLY A 169 0.52 -8.97 -4.97
CA GLY A 169 1.16 -7.63 -4.91
C GLY A 169 1.60 -7.02 -3.57
N VAL A 170 1.37 -7.71 -2.47
CA VAL A 170 1.22 -7.24 -1.11
C VAL A 170 2.12 -8.01 -0.13
N PHE A 171 2.88 -9.02 -0.61
CA PHE A 171 3.54 -10.00 0.26
C PHE A 171 5.05 -10.14 0.11
N GLY A 172 5.71 -9.43 -0.81
CA GLY A 172 7.17 -9.36 -0.74
C GLY A 172 7.60 -8.62 0.52
N VAL A 173 8.77 -8.98 1.07
CA VAL A 173 9.45 -8.14 2.04
C VAL A 173 9.61 -6.82 1.32
N ILE A 174 8.89 -5.79 1.77
CA ILE A 174 9.14 -4.45 1.29
C ILE A 174 10.61 -4.23 1.54
N ALA A 175 11.35 -4.11 0.45
CA ALA A 175 12.77 -3.96 0.52
C ALA A 175 13.08 -2.74 1.38
N GLN A 176 13.63 -2.99 2.56
CA GLN A 176 14.08 -1.94 3.44
C GLN A 176 15.51 -1.62 3.06
N ILE A 177 15.69 -0.38 2.63
CA ILE A 177 17.01 0.19 2.47
C ILE A 177 17.35 0.82 3.81
N THR A 178 18.46 0.43 4.41
CA THR A 178 18.92 0.94 5.70
C THR A 178 20.29 1.59 5.55
N TYR A 179 20.48 2.76 6.17
CA TYR A 179 21.77 3.43 6.32
C TYR A 179 22.10 3.60 7.80
N LEU A 180 23.40 3.71 8.09
CA LEU A 180 23.90 4.10 9.41
C LEU A 180 24.19 5.59 9.39
N GLN A 181 23.63 6.34 10.32
CA GLN A 181 23.85 7.77 10.49
C GLN A 181 24.66 8.03 11.75
N THR A 182 25.84 8.63 11.59
CA THR A 182 26.66 9.06 12.73
C THR A 182 26.08 10.31 13.40
N ASN A 183 26.54 10.64 14.61
CA ASN A 183 26.15 11.88 15.30
C ASN A 183 26.51 13.15 14.50
N GLY A 184 27.53 13.07 13.65
CA GLY A 184 27.93 14.16 12.74
C GLY A 184 27.08 14.25 11.47
N GLY A 185 26.02 13.45 11.33
CA GLY A 185 25.13 13.44 10.17
C GLY A 185 25.68 12.70 8.95
N GLN A 186 26.92 12.21 8.99
CA GLN A 186 27.51 11.39 7.93
C GLN A 186 26.85 10.02 7.86
N LEU A 187 26.70 9.50 6.64
CA LEU A 187 26.02 8.23 6.37
C LEU A 187 26.98 7.14 5.89
N ALA A 188 26.64 5.89 6.18
CA ALA A 188 27.30 4.70 5.65
C ALA A 188 26.27 3.61 5.30
N GLN A 189 26.66 2.65 4.45
CA GLN A 189 25.84 1.46 4.19
C GLN A 189 25.65 0.65 5.46
N ALA A 190 24.46 0.08 5.69
CA ALA A 190 24.14 -0.71 6.87
C ALA A 190 24.57 -2.18 6.74
N ILE A 191 25.88 -2.41 6.65
CA ILE A 191 26.52 -3.73 6.66
C ILE A 191 27.24 -3.97 7.98
N GLU A 192 27.45 -5.24 8.36
CA GLU A 192 28.06 -5.62 9.63
C GLU A 192 29.46 -5.00 9.82
N ALA A 193 30.26 -4.95 8.77
CA ALA A 193 31.58 -4.29 8.80
C ALA A 193 31.50 -2.82 9.23
N ASN A 194 30.48 -2.09 8.76
CA ASN A 194 30.29 -0.67 9.11
C ASN A 194 29.70 -0.51 10.50
N ARG A 195 28.82 -1.42 10.94
CA ARG A 195 28.28 -1.45 12.32
C ARG A 195 29.41 -1.62 13.33
N ASN A 196 30.38 -2.49 13.03
CA ASN A 196 31.53 -2.73 13.90
C ASN A 196 32.55 -1.57 13.87
N ALA A 197 32.70 -0.90 12.73
CA ALA A 197 33.61 0.24 12.61
C ALA A 197 33.07 1.53 13.24
N LEU A 198 31.75 1.76 13.19
CA LEU A 198 31.11 2.95 13.73
C LEU A 198 30.76 2.74 15.22
N LYS A 199 31.46 3.46 16.10
CA LYS A 199 31.25 3.37 17.56
C LYS A 199 29.90 3.88 18.05
N GLN A 200 29.30 4.86 17.34
CA GLN A 200 28.01 5.46 17.65
C GLN A 200 27.28 5.83 16.37
N PHE A 201 26.10 5.26 16.16
CA PHE A 201 25.25 5.53 15.00
C PHE A 201 23.77 5.29 15.32
N THR A 202 22.90 5.87 14.50
CA THR A 202 21.47 5.59 14.41
C THR A 202 21.18 4.90 13.08
N GLU A 203 20.31 3.90 13.08
CA GLU A 203 19.82 3.31 11.83
C GLU A 203 18.64 4.11 11.28
N ILE A 204 18.74 4.53 10.02
CA ILE A 204 17.64 5.13 9.28
C ILE A 204 17.22 4.18 8.17
N SER A 205 15.91 4.04 7.95
CA SER A 205 15.38 3.11 6.96
C SER A 205 14.32 3.71 6.06
N SER A 206 14.23 3.19 4.85
CA SER A 206 13.16 3.49 3.88
C SER A 206 11.79 2.93 4.28
N GLY A 207 11.72 2.16 5.37
CA GLY A 207 10.49 1.53 5.82
C GLY A 207 9.46 2.55 6.31
N SER A 208 8.19 2.28 6.03
CA SER A 208 7.07 2.79 6.81
C SER A 208 6.71 1.82 7.95
N ASP A 209 5.79 2.20 8.83
CA ASP A 209 5.25 1.31 9.88
C ASP A 209 4.69 -0.02 9.32
N TYR A 210 4.39 -0.06 8.02
CA TYR A 210 3.98 -1.24 7.28
C TYR A 210 4.99 -2.38 7.34
N VAL A 211 6.31 -2.11 7.31
CA VAL A 211 7.31 -3.18 7.20
C VAL A 211 7.49 -3.95 8.51
N ARG A 212 7.25 -3.29 9.65
CA ARG A 212 7.20 -3.96 10.96
C ARG A 212 6.06 -4.98 10.99
N ASN A 213 4.96 -4.66 10.33
CA ASN A 213 3.76 -5.49 10.26
C ASN A 213 3.88 -6.59 9.18
N SER A 214 4.46 -6.34 8.01
CA SER A 214 4.67 -7.38 6.99
C SER A 214 5.68 -8.44 7.42
N ALA A 215 6.75 -8.04 8.14
CA ALA A 215 7.68 -8.98 8.78
C ALA A 215 6.99 -9.82 9.89
N PHE A 216 6.04 -9.22 10.61
CA PHE A 216 5.20 -9.92 11.58
C PHE A 216 4.27 -10.94 10.89
N PHE A 217 3.59 -10.56 9.80
CA PHE A 217 2.71 -11.46 9.05
C PHE A 217 3.48 -12.59 8.33
N GLY A 218 4.66 -12.31 7.76
CA GLY A 218 5.54 -13.33 7.18
C GLY A 218 6.00 -14.36 8.22
N ARG A 219 6.39 -13.92 9.43
CA ARG A 219 6.72 -14.81 10.56
C ARG A 219 5.52 -15.55 11.14
N ALA A 220 4.34 -14.92 11.16
CA ALA A 220 3.10 -15.54 11.60
C ALA A 220 2.72 -16.71 10.69
N LEU A 221 2.92 -16.55 9.38
CA LEU A 221 2.54 -17.52 8.36
C LEU A 221 3.64 -18.52 7.97
N GLY A 222 4.91 -18.25 8.28
CA GLY A 222 6.03 -19.12 7.87
C GLY A 222 6.43 -18.95 6.40
N CYS A 223 6.01 -17.85 5.76
CA CYS A 223 6.32 -17.58 4.36
C CYS A 223 7.61 -16.79 4.20
N THR A 224 8.40 -17.19 3.21
CA THR A 224 9.64 -16.51 2.81
C THR A 224 9.45 -15.82 1.47
N THR A 225 9.90 -14.58 1.37
CA THR A 225 9.74 -13.75 0.17
C THR A 225 10.92 -13.94 -0.76
N LEU A 226 10.76 -13.61 -2.04
CA LEU A 226 11.89 -13.65 -2.97
C LEU A 226 12.99 -12.68 -2.52
N GLN A 227 14.17 -13.22 -2.24
CA GLN A 227 15.36 -12.48 -1.84
C GLN A 227 16.52 -12.87 -2.74
N ALA A 228 17.53 -12.02 -2.80
CA ALA A 228 18.77 -12.31 -3.49
C ALA A 228 19.98 -11.90 -2.64
N PRO A 229 21.17 -12.44 -2.91
CA PRO A 229 22.38 -12.08 -2.20
C PRO A 229 22.64 -10.57 -2.24
N SER A 230 23.03 -10.03 -1.09
CA SER A 230 23.59 -8.69 -0.97
C SER A 230 24.92 -8.62 -1.73
N MET A 231 25.06 -7.61 -2.57
CA MET A 231 26.32 -7.28 -3.24
C MET A 231 27.21 -6.37 -2.37
N MET A 232 26.80 -6.13 -1.12
CA MET A 232 27.53 -5.30 -0.15
C MET A 232 28.18 -6.15 0.97
N GLU A 233 27.65 -7.35 1.23
CA GLU A 233 28.05 -8.22 2.34
C GLU A 233 27.75 -9.69 2.02
N GLU A 234 28.73 -10.56 2.20
CA GLU A 234 28.59 -11.99 1.91
C GLU A 234 27.63 -12.68 2.91
N GLY A 235 26.84 -13.64 2.41
CA GLY A 235 25.91 -14.42 3.24
C GLY A 235 24.62 -13.68 3.64
N VAL A 236 24.49 -12.38 3.34
CA VAL A 236 23.28 -11.60 3.60
C VAL A 236 22.32 -11.70 2.43
N MET A 237 21.05 -12.03 2.71
CA MET A 237 19.98 -12.04 1.72
C MET A 237 19.09 -10.81 1.89
N LEU A 238 18.79 -10.12 0.79
CA LEU A 238 18.00 -8.90 0.78
C LEU A 238 16.78 -9.06 -0.14
N GLY A 239 15.66 -8.49 0.28
CA GLY A 239 14.53 -8.23 -0.62
C GLY A 239 14.83 -7.03 -1.53
N SER A 240 14.14 -6.94 -2.66
CA SER A 240 14.17 -5.76 -3.52
C SER A 240 12.76 -5.45 -4.06
N MET A 241 12.48 -4.20 -4.41
CA MET A 241 11.24 -3.81 -5.08
C MET A 241 11.10 -4.54 -6.42
N ALA A 242 12.18 -4.71 -7.16
CA ALA A 242 12.13 -5.44 -8.42
C ALA A 242 11.84 -6.93 -8.23
N LEU A 243 12.44 -7.57 -7.21
CA LEU A 243 12.15 -8.95 -6.85
C LEU A 243 10.69 -9.11 -6.39
N ASN A 244 10.18 -8.15 -5.64
CA ASN A 244 8.77 -8.04 -5.27
C ASN A 244 7.88 -7.98 -6.53
N GLU A 245 8.17 -7.09 -7.48
CA GLU A 245 7.40 -7.00 -8.74
C GLU A 245 7.49 -8.27 -9.61
N LEU A 246 8.64 -8.92 -9.67
CA LEU A 246 8.82 -10.19 -10.38
C LEU A 246 8.02 -11.32 -9.72
N PHE A 247 8.03 -11.35 -8.39
CA PHE A 247 7.24 -12.28 -7.59
C PHE A 247 5.73 -12.07 -7.80
N HIS A 248 5.29 -10.83 -7.92
CA HIS A 248 3.88 -10.49 -8.12
C HIS A 248 3.35 -10.76 -9.53
N ASN A 249 4.19 -10.61 -10.57
CA ASN A 249 3.77 -10.71 -11.97
C ASN A 249 3.97 -12.11 -12.61
N GLN A 250 4.16 -13.16 -11.80
CA GLN A 250 4.32 -14.54 -12.25
C GLN A 250 3.28 -15.03 -13.29
N PRO A 251 1.97 -14.72 -13.18
CA PRO A 251 0.99 -15.17 -14.16
C PRO A 251 1.09 -14.49 -15.54
N ILE A 252 1.76 -13.33 -15.63
CA ILE A 252 1.93 -12.56 -16.88
C ILE A 252 3.15 -13.07 -17.64
N LEU A 253 4.25 -13.38 -16.93
CA LEU A 253 5.47 -13.93 -17.52
C LEU A 253 5.23 -15.32 -18.13
N ASN A 254 4.35 -16.14 -17.54
CA ASN A 254 3.99 -17.45 -18.08
C ASN A 254 2.98 -17.42 -19.25
N LYS A 255 2.27 -16.30 -19.47
CA LYS A 255 1.22 -16.20 -20.52
C LYS A 255 1.71 -15.71 -21.88
N ALA A 256 2.85 -15.02 -21.94
CA ALA A 256 3.50 -14.70 -23.21
C ALA A 256 3.80 -15.97 -24.04
N ASN A 257 3.92 -17.12 -23.36
CA ASN A 257 4.18 -18.43 -23.95
C ASN A 257 3.01 -19.10 -24.70
N THR A 258 1.82 -18.50 -24.75
CA THR A 258 0.66 -19.10 -25.45
C THR A 258 0.11 -18.27 -26.61
N TYR A 259 0.60 -17.05 -26.82
CA TYR A 259 0.10 -16.17 -27.87
C TYR A 259 1.02 -16.11 -29.09
N ARG A 260 1.56 -17.26 -29.55
CA ARG A 260 2.22 -17.29 -30.87
C ARG A 260 2.23 -18.67 -31.54
N ARG A 261 1.08 -19.10 -32.08
CA ARG A 261 0.92 -19.77 -33.39
C ARG A 261 -0.49 -20.35 -33.55
N GLY A 262 -1.15 -20.03 -34.66
CA GLY A 262 -2.33 -20.78 -35.11
C GLY A 262 -3.48 -19.92 -35.62
N GLY A 263 -3.24 -19.15 -36.68
CA GLY A 263 -4.33 -18.53 -37.42
C GLY A 263 -5.25 -19.59 -38.03
N ARG A 264 -6.50 -19.66 -37.55
CA ARG A 264 -7.66 -20.06 -38.35
C ARG A 264 -8.86 -19.22 -37.90
N ARG A 265 -9.17 -18.19 -38.70
CA ARG A 265 -10.41 -17.42 -38.57
C ARG A 265 -11.59 -18.33 -38.86
N ARG A 266 -12.25 -18.87 -37.83
CA ARG A 266 -13.63 -19.36 -37.97
C ARG A 266 -14.56 -18.17 -37.80
N ARG A 267 -15.14 -17.71 -38.91
CA ARG A 267 -16.29 -16.80 -38.92
C ARG A 267 -17.48 -17.54 -38.33
N THR A 268 -17.80 -17.29 -37.06
CA THR A 268 -19.14 -17.55 -36.52
C THR A 268 -19.91 -16.23 -36.59
N ARG A 269 -20.91 -16.18 -37.47
CA ARG A 269 -21.93 -15.12 -37.45
C ARG A 269 -22.69 -15.22 -36.14
N SER A 270 -22.43 -14.32 -35.18
CA SER A 270 -23.32 -14.11 -34.05
C SER A 270 -24.41 -13.13 -34.47
N ASN A 271 -25.62 -13.64 -34.69
CA ASN A 271 -26.81 -12.82 -34.74
C ASN A 271 -26.98 -12.14 -33.37
N PHE A 272 -26.72 -10.83 -33.33
CA PHE A 272 -27.08 -9.97 -32.21
C PHE A 272 -28.61 -9.77 -32.24
N GLY A 273 -29.34 -10.79 -31.79
CA GLY A 273 -30.78 -10.73 -31.56
C GLY A 273 -31.04 -10.18 -30.17
N LYS A 274 -31.56 -8.97 -30.10
CA LYS A 274 -32.17 -8.38 -28.90
C LYS A 274 -33.13 -9.39 -28.26
N ARG A 275 -32.81 -9.89 -27.07
CA ARG A 275 -33.80 -10.36 -26.09
C ARG A 275 -33.56 -9.64 -24.79
N SER A 276 -34.18 -8.47 -24.72
CA SER A 276 -34.51 -7.82 -23.47
C SER A 276 -35.89 -8.34 -23.07
N SER A 277 -35.96 -9.33 -22.19
CA SER A 277 -37.17 -9.63 -21.41
C SER A 277 -36.90 -10.72 -20.37
N HIS A 278 -37.05 -10.30 -19.11
CA HIS A 278 -37.43 -11.10 -17.94
C HIS A 278 -36.82 -12.50 -17.77
N LEU A 279 -35.70 -12.56 -17.05
CA LEU A 279 -35.45 -13.69 -16.14
C LEU A 279 -36.05 -13.36 -14.77
N SER A 280 -37.35 -13.60 -14.67
CA SER A 280 -38.01 -13.92 -13.41
C SER A 280 -37.53 -15.31 -13.00
N GLY A 281 -36.37 -15.39 -12.37
CA GLY A 281 -35.94 -16.58 -11.64
C GLY A 281 -35.86 -16.19 -10.18
N SER A 282 -36.87 -16.57 -9.38
CA SER A 282 -36.88 -16.87 -7.92
C SER A 282 -35.91 -16.16 -6.95
N GLY A 283 -35.35 -15.01 -7.31
CA GLY A 283 -34.15 -14.45 -6.69
C GLY A 283 -34.53 -13.45 -5.60
N VAL A 284 -33.96 -13.65 -4.41
CA VAL A 284 -34.03 -12.72 -3.30
C VAL A 284 -33.53 -11.35 -3.80
N ASP A 285 -34.32 -10.29 -3.65
CA ASP A 285 -33.91 -8.94 -4.05
C ASP A 285 -32.89 -8.39 -3.05
N CYS A 286 -31.62 -8.79 -3.23
CA CYS A 286 -30.53 -8.34 -2.37
C CYS A 286 -30.30 -6.83 -2.45
N LEU A 287 -30.72 -6.15 -3.52
CA LEU A 287 -30.69 -4.69 -3.60
C LEU A 287 -31.75 -4.07 -2.68
N ALA A 288 -32.95 -4.67 -2.59
CA ALA A 288 -33.94 -4.25 -1.60
C ALA A 288 -33.43 -4.44 -0.17
N VAL A 289 -32.73 -5.55 0.12
CA VAL A 289 -32.07 -5.74 1.42
C VAL A 289 -30.97 -4.69 1.65
N ALA A 290 -30.17 -4.36 0.63
CA ALA A 290 -29.14 -3.31 0.71
C ALA A 290 -29.71 -1.91 0.96
N ASN A 291 -30.92 -1.65 0.45
CA ASN A 291 -31.62 -0.37 0.58
C ASN A 291 -32.47 -0.28 1.85
N THR A 292 -32.59 -1.37 2.62
CA THR A 292 -33.28 -1.35 3.90
C THR A 292 -32.31 -0.79 4.94
N PRO A 293 -32.62 0.35 5.59
CA PRO A 293 -31.79 0.87 6.66
C PRO A 293 -31.64 -0.22 7.74
N PRO A 294 -30.43 -0.44 8.29
CA PRO A 294 -30.30 -1.28 9.47
C PRO A 294 -31.31 -0.80 10.52
N ALA A 295 -31.92 -1.73 11.26
CA ALA A 295 -32.75 -1.37 12.41
C ALA A 295 -31.96 -0.36 13.26
N ALA A 296 -32.64 0.68 13.75
CA ALA A 296 -32.04 1.66 14.64
C ALA A 296 -31.67 0.96 15.96
N GLY A 297 -30.56 0.23 15.96
CA GLY A 297 -29.85 -0.18 17.15
C GLY A 297 -29.01 0.99 17.64
N ASP A 298 -28.67 0.98 18.92
CA ASP A 298 -27.73 1.92 19.52
C ASP A 298 -26.40 1.88 18.74
N PHE A 299 -26.25 2.80 17.79
CA PHE A 299 -24.97 3.04 17.15
C PHE A 299 -24.06 3.62 18.20
N ASP A 300 -23.14 2.79 18.69
CA ASP A 300 -22.09 3.22 19.58
C ASP A 300 -21.21 4.26 18.87
N ASN A 301 -21.54 5.53 19.08
CA ASN A 301 -20.84 6.69 18.53
C ASN A 301 -19.66 7.13 19.42
N THR A 302 -19.33 6.35 20.46
CA THR A 302 -18.31 6.73 21.42
C THR A 302 -16.92 6.70 20.81
N THR A 303 -16.07 7.61 21.28
CA THR A 303 -14.64 7.60 20.98
C THR A 303 -13.90 7.14 22.23
N MET A 304 -13.08 6.11 22.09
CA MET A 304 -12.32 5.52 23.19
C MET A 304 -10.89 6.02 23.16
N ASN A 305 -10.35 6.46 24.29
CA ASN A 305 -8.94 6.82 24.38
C ASN A 305 -8.10 5.55 24.47
N THR A 306 -7.14 5.40 23.56
CA THR A 306 -6.18 4.28 23.56
C THR A 306 -4.76 4.83 23.62
N ARG A 307 -3.78 3.97 23.95
CA ARG A 307 -2.35 4.33 23.86
C ARG A 307 -1.87 4.68 22.45
N PHE A 308 -2.70 4.41 21.43
CA PHE A 308 -2.40 4.65 20.01
C PHE A 308 -3.13 5.89 19.47
N GLY A 309 -3.86 6.62 20.31
CA GLY A 309 -4.74 7.74 19.93
C GLY A 309 -6.23 7.41 20.07
N PRO A 310 -7.12 8.38 19.80
CA PRO A 310 -8.57 8.20 19.93
C PRO A 310 -9.10 7.20 18.91
N LEU A 311 -9.77 6.16 19.37
CA LEU A 311 -10.45 5.14 18.56
C LEU A 311 -11.92 5.51 18.40
N SER A 312 -12.28 6.06 17.25
CA SER A 312 -13.64 6.51 16.94
C SER A 312 -14.57 5.35 16.58
N ALA A 313 -15.88 5.60 16.55
CA ALA A 313 -16.86 4.65 16.05
C ALA A 313 -16.60 4.25 14.58
N VAL A 314 -16.14 5.20 13.76
CA VAL A 314 -15.83 4.96 12.33
C VAL A 314 -14.62 4.04 12.18
N ASP A 315 -13.65 4.13 13.08
CA ASP A 315 -12.51 3.21 13.12
C ASP A 315 -12.98 1.77 13.41
N ARG A 316 -13.78 1.58 14.46
CA ARG A 316 -14.31 0.26 14.85
C ARG A 316 -15.17 -0.33 13.74
N GLU A 317 -15.97 0.51 13.08
CA GLU A 317 -16.82 0.11 11.97
C GLU A 317 -16.01 -0.40 10.76
N LEU A 318 -14.86 0.20 10.46
CA LEU A 318 -13.99 -0.32 9.39
C LEU A 318 -13.49 -1.73 9.72
N VAL A 319 -13.02 -1.97 10.94
CA VAL A 319 -12.56 -3.30 11.37
C VAL A 319 -13.69 -4.32 11.23
N ARG A 320 -14.88 -3.98 11.69
CA ARG A 320 -16.09 -4.82 11.60
C ARG A 320 -16.48 -5.12 10.15
N LYS A 321 -16.43 -4.12 9.25
CA LYS A 321 -16.71 -4.30 7.82
C LYS A 321 -15.70 -5.21 7.12
N VAL A 322 -14.42 -5.11 7.45
CA VAL A 322 -13.38 -5.98 6.89
C VAL A 322 -13.56 -7.43 7.40
N ARG A 323 -13.88 -7.64 8.68
CA ARG A 323 -14.24 -8.97 9.22
C ARG A 323 -15.44 -9.56 8.49
N LEU A 324 -16.51 -8.77 8.35
CA LEU A 324 -17.70 -9.18 7.63
C LEU A 324 -17.40 -9.54 6.19
N ALA A 325 -16.51 -8.82 5.49
CA ALA A 325 -16.11 -9.15 4.13
C ALA A 325 -15.48 -10.54 4.06
N THR A 326 -14.53 -10.87 4.94
CA THR A 326 -13.93 -12.21 4.99
C THR A 326 -14.97 -13.32 5.19
N LEU A 327 -15.94 -13.13 6.09
CA LEU A 327 -16.91 -14.18 6.45
C LEU A 327 -17.74 -14.69 5.26
N TRP A 328 -17.89 -13.90 4.19
CA TRP A 328 -18.62 -14.32 2.99
C TRP A 328 -17.75 -14.36 1.72
N GLU A 329 -16.79 -13.46 1.53
CA GLU A 329 -15.96 -13.39 0.32
C GLU A 329 -14.95 -14.54 0.26
N LEU A 330 -14.37 -14.94 1.40
CA LEU A 330 -13.44 -16.07 1.46
C LEU A 330 -14.12 -17.39 1.02
N PRO A 331 -15.25 -17.84 1.62
CA PRO A 331 -15.89 -19.07 1.18
C PRO A 331 -16.44 -18.98 -0.25
N MET A 332 -16.94 -17.82 -0.69
CA MET A 332 -17.41 -17.65 -2.07
C MET A 332 -16.27 -17.68 -3.09
N ALA A 333 -15.12 -17.09 -2.77
CA ALA A 333 -13.92 -17.13 -3.60
C ALA A 333 -13.39 -18.56 -3.73
N ARG A 334 -13.31 -19.31 -2.63
CA ARG A 334 -12.98 -20.74 -2.65
C ARG A 334 -13.93 -21.53 -3.54
N GLU A 335 -15.23 -21.32 -3.40
CA GLU A 335 -16.24 -21.99 -4.21
C GLU A 335 -16.08 -21.66 -5.71
N ALA A 336 -15.81 -20.39 -6.04
CA ALA A 336 -15.60 -19.92 -7.41
C ALA A 336 -14.34 -20.49 -8.07
N THR A 337 -13.29 -20.85 -7.31
CA THR A 337 -12.11 -21.54 -7.88
C THR A 337 -12.50 -22.88 -8.54
N GLN A 338 -13.58 -23.50 -8.06
CA GLN A 338 -14.07 -24.78 -8.55
C GLN A 338 -15.23 -24.60 -9.54
N ARG A 339 -16.24 -23.79 -9.18
CA ARG A 339 -17.52 -23.68 -9.90
C ARG A 339 -17.53 -22.70 -11.08
N ALA A 340 -16.65 -21.70 -11.11
CA ALA A 340 -16.70 -20.67 -12.15
C ALA A 340 -16.56 -21.24 -13.57
N GLU A 341 -17.14 -20.59 -14.55
CA GLU A 341 -17.06 -21.00 -15.96
C GLU A 341 -15.75 -20.53 -16.58
N LEU A 342 -15.41 -19.25 -16.40
CA LEU A 342 -14.23 -18.65 -16.97
C LEU A 342 -12.99 -18.96 -16.13
N GLY A 343 -11.95 -19.46 -16.80
CA GLY A 343 -10.64 -19.63 -16.18
C GLY A 343 -10.04 -18.32 -15.65
N LYS A 344 -10.51 -17.15 -16.11
CA LYS A 344 -10.13 -15.86 -15.52
C LYS A 344 -10.76 -15.65 -14.14
N VAL A 345 -12.05 -15.96 -13.98
CA VAL A 345 -12.75 -15.87 -12.70
C VAL A 345 -12.13 -16.82 -11.69
N LYS A 346 -11.88 -18.09 -12.05
CA LYS A 346 -11.17 -19.05 -11.17
C LYS A 346 -9.84 -18.50 -10.62
N ARG A 347 -9.02 -17.89 -11.49
CA ARG A 347 -7.71 -17.34 -11.10
C ARG A 347 -7.83 -16.13 -10.19
N ILE A 348 -8.72 -15.18 -10.48
CA ILE A 348 -8.89 -14.03 -9.59
C ILE A 348 -9.51 -14.45 -8.25
N SER A 349 -10.40 -15.45 -8.24
CA SER A 349 -10.99 -15.99 -7.02
C SER A 349 -9.95 -16.66 -6.14
N ALA A 350 -8.97 -17.39 -6.71
CA ALA A 350 -7.85 -17.92 -5.94
C ALA A 350 -7.05 -16.79 -5.24
N ALA A 351 -6.80 -15.69 -5.96
CA ALA A 351 -6.11 -14.53 -5.41
C ALA A 351 -6.93 -13.83 -4.30
N ILE A 352 -8.25 -13.68 -4.50
CA ILE A 352 -9.16 -13.08 -3.51
C ILE A 352 -9.28 -13.96 -2.27
N GLU A 353 -9.45 -15.29 -2.42
CA GLU A 353 -9.50 -16.23 -1.29
C GLU A 353 -8.26 -16.07 -0.42
N GLU A 354 -7.09 -16.13 -1.06
CA GLU A 354 -5.80 -15.99 -0.39
C GLU A 354 -5.70 -14.66 0.35
N GLN A 355 -5.96 -13.54 -0.32
CA GLN A 355 -5.85 -12.20 0.26
C GLN A 355 -6.84 -11.95 1.40
N HIS A 356 -8.02 -12.58 1.39
CA HIS A 356 -8.96 -12.49 2.51
C HIS A 356 -8.47 -13.19 3.78
N VAL A 357 -7.65 -14.25 3.68
CA VAL A 357 -6.99 -14.83 4.87
C VAL A 357 -6.11 -13.80 5.58
N PHE A 358 -5.43 -12.94 4.82
CA PHE A 358 -4.58 -11.88 5.37
C PHE A 358 -5.36 -10.74 5.97
N LEU A 359 -6.43 -10.30 5.29
CA LEU A 359 -7.32 -9.28 5.84
C LEU A 359 -7.93 -9.74 7.16
N ASP A 360 -8.25 -11.03 7.28
CA ASP A 360 -8.79 -11.60 8.52
C ASP A 360 -7.77 -11.59 9.67
N ALA A 361 -6.53 -11.97 9.39
CA ALA A 361 -5.42 -11.91 10.34
C ALA A 361 -5.07 -10.46 10.72
N ALA A 362 -5.21 -9.50 9.78
CA ALA A 362 -5.02 -8.08 10.06
C ALA A 362 -6.10 -7.56 11.03
N VAL A 363 -7.35 -8.01 10.88
CA VAL A 363 -8.41 -7.74 11.86
C VAL A 363 -8.03 -8.31 13.23
N ASP A 364 -7.58 -9.56 13.31
CA ASP A 364 -7.17 -10.18 14.58
C ASP A 364 -6.06 -9.38 15.26
N GLY A 365 -5.07 -8.90 14.49
CA GLY A 365 -3.98 -8.06 15.00
C GLY A 365 -4.44 -6.72 15.56
N VAL A 366 -5.51 -6.14 15.02
CA VAL A 366 -6.15 -4.94 15.60
C VAL A 366 -6.88 -5.30 16.89
N VAL A 367 -7.69 -6.37 16.89
CA VAL A 367 -8.49 -6.81 18.03
C VAL A 367 -7.64 -7.22 19.22
N GLN A 368 -6.46 -7.83 18.99
CA GLN A 368 -5.50 -8.16 20.05
C GLN A 368 -4.95 -6.91 20.76
N GLN A 369 -4.82 -5.79 20.05
CA GLN A 369 -4.28 -4.54 20.60
C GLN A 369 -5.37 -3.62 21.16
N MET A 370 -6.57 -3.68 20.56
CA MET A 370 -7.73 -2.87 20.90
C MET A 370 -8.96 -3.79 20.89
N PRO A 371 -9.27 -4.44 22.03
CA PRO A 371 -10.38 -5.38 22.12
C PRO A 371 -11.71 -4.74 21.69
N MET A 372 -12.42 -5.42 20.80
CA MET A 372 -13.72 -5.01 20.29
C MET A 372 -14.50 -6.23 19.80
N ASP A 373 -15.82 -6.17 19.91
CA ASP A 373 -16.69 -7.27 19.49
C ASP A 373 -16.67 -7.43 17.97
N MET A 374 -16.40 -8.66 17.52
CA MET A 374 -16.33 -9.01 16.10
C MET A 374 -17.46 -9.96 15.71
N PRO A 375 -18.10 -9.76 14.55
CA PRO A 375 -19.08 -10.68 14.03
C PRO A 375 -18.40 -12.01 13.68
N THR A 376 -19.13 -13.11 13.90
CA THR A 376 -18.68 -14.48 13.63
C THR A 376 -19.42 -15.13 12.46
N GLU A 377 -20.44 -14.46 11.92
CA GLU A 377 -21.20 -14.91 10.75
C GLU A 377 -21.51 -13.75 9.78
N PRO A 378 -21.73 -14.04 8.48
CA PRO A 378 -22.18 -13.04 7.53
C PRO A 378 -23.53 -12.43 7.93
N ASN A 379 -23.73 -11.15 7.66
CA ASN A 379 -25.01 -10.48 7.91
C ASN A 379 -26.08 -10.89 6.87
N ALA A 380 -27.33 -10.46 7.07
CA ALA A 380 -28.45 -10.80 6.20
C ALA A 380 -28.21 -10.43 4.73
N LEU A 381 -27.61 -9.27 4.47
CA LEU A 381 -27.30 -8.80 3.12
C LEU A 381 -26.25 -9.70 2.44
N GLN A 382 -25.20 -10.07 3.17
CA GLN A 382 -24.15 -10.95 2.66
C GLN A 382 -24.66 -12.38 2.45
N LYS A 383 -25.49 -12.90 3.36
CA LYS A 383 -26.21 -14.18 3.17
C LYS A 383 -27.06 -14.15 1.89
N CYS A 384 -27.68 -13.02 1.58
CA CYS A 384 -28.40 -12.82 0.32
C CYS A 384 -27.47 -12.88 -0.89
N PHE A 385 -26.32 -12.18 -0.88
CA PHE A 385 -25.33 -12.23 -1.96
C PHE A 385 -24.87 -13.67 -2.24
N MET A 386 -24.54 -14.41 -1.19
CA MET A 386 -24.12 -15.81 -1.30
C MET A 386 -25.22 -16.68 -1.92
N ALA A 387 -26.47 -16.48 -1.54
CA ALA A 387 -27.62 -17.21 -2.10
C ALA A 387 -27.83 -16.88 -3.59
N ASP A 388 -27.76 -15.60 -3.98
CA ASP A 388 -27.90 -15.18 -5.38
C ASP A 388 -26.79 -15.79 -6.25
N ILE A 389 -25.51 -15.74 -5.80
CA ILE A 389 -24.41 -16.36 -6.54
C ILE A 389 -24.63 -17.87 -6.70
N ARG A 390 -25.00 -18.57 -5.63
CA ARG A 390 -25.14 -20.03 -5.63
C ARG A 390 -26.30 -20.53 -6.49
N ALA A 391 -27.33 -19.72 -6.66
CA ALA A 391 -28.49 -20.01 -7.52
C ALA A 391 -28.13 -20.00 -9.02
N GLN A 392 -27.00 -19.41 -9.40
CA GLN A 392 -26.57 -19.32 -10.79
C GLN A 392 -25.62 -20.46 -11.19
N SER A 393 -25.41 -20.60 -12.50
CA SER A 393 -24.45 -21.55 -13.09
C SER A 393 -23.84 -20.99 -14.38
N GLY A 394 -22.75 -21.59 -14.86
CA GLY A 394 -22.07 -21.16 -16.08
C GLY A 394 -21.65 -19.68 -16.02
N ILE A 395 -21.81 -18.95 -17.12
CA ILE A 395 -21.42 -17.54 -17.20
C ILE A 395 -22.25 -16.62 -16.27
N ASP A 396 -23.47 -17.02 -15.92
CA ASP A 396 -24.34 -16.25 -15.01
C ASP A 396 -23.84 -16.33 -13.56
N TYR A 397 -23.20 -17.45 -13.17
CA TYR A 397 -22.48 -17.57 -11.90
C TYR A 397 -21.32 -16.58 -11.85
N ASP A 398 -20.46 -16.57 -12.87
CA ASP A 398 -19.30 -15.68 -12.95
C ASP A 398 -19.72 -14.21 -12.88
N THR A 399 -20.76 -13.86 -13.63
CA THR A 399 -21.28 -12.50 -13.70
C THR A 399 -21.87 -12.05 -12.36
N THR A 400 -22.64 -12.92 -11.70
CA THR A 400 -23.26 -12.62 -10.40
C THR A 400 -22.23 -12.58 -9.27
N PHE A 401 -21.21 -13.44 -9.32
CA PHE A 401 -20.05 -13.40 -8.43
C PHE A 401 -19.32 -12.05 -8.55
N VAL A 402 -18.95 -11.66 -9.77
CA VAL A 402 -18.26 -10.37 -10.01
C VAL A 402 -19.12 -9.19 -9.57
N LYS A 403 -20.43 -9.23 -9.84
CA LYS A 403 -21.39 -8.20 -9.45
C LYS A 403 -21.35 -7.92 -7.95
N TRP A 404 -21.52 -8.95 -7.11
CA TRP A 404 -21.66 -8.76 -5.67
C TRP A 404 -20.35 -8.43 -4.98
N LEU A 405 -19.25 -9.10 -5.35
CA LEU A 405 -17.95 -8.78 -4.75
C LEU A 405 -17.55 -7.34 -5.10
N ARG A 406 -17.75 -6.91 -6.35
CA ARG A 406 -17.39 -5.54 -6.74
C ARG A 406 -18.25 -4.49 -6.05
N PHE A 407 -19.53 -4.79 -5.83
CA PHE A 407 -20.45 -3.94 -5.07
C PHE A 407 -19.98 -3.78 -3.62
N ALA A 408 -19.70 -4.90 -2.94
CA ALA A 408 -19.26 -4.92 -1.55
C ALA A 408 -17.92 -4.20 -1.37
N HIS A 409 -16.93 -4.45 -2.24
CA HIS A 409 -15.66 -3.74 -2.19
C HIS A 409 -15.84 -2.22 -2.35
N GLY A 410 -16.79 -1.76 -3.17
CA GLY A 410 -17.12 -0.33 -3.27
C GLY A 410 -17.58 0.29 -1.95
N GLN A 411 -18.41 -0.42 -1.18
CA GLN A 411 -18.89 0.04 0.13
C GLN A 411 -17.79 0.07 1.19
N VAL A 412 -16.89 -0.93 1.15
CA VAL A 412 -15.74 -0.98 2.07
C VAL A 412 -14.71 0.10 1.72
N PHE A 413 -14.47 0.35 0.43
CA PHE A 413 -13.53 1.38 -0.04
C PHE A 413 -13.89 2.78 0.45
N GLU A 414 -15.17 3.16 0.45
CA GLU A 414 -15.63 4.43 1.04
C GLU A 414 -15.32 4.52 2.55
N SER A 415 -15.49 3.40 3.27
CA SER A 415 -15.22 3.34 4.72
C SER A 415 -13.72 3.49 5.00
N ILE A 416 -12.89 2.84 4.17
CA ILE A 416 -11.43 2.98 4.20
C ILE A 416 -11.03 4.43 3.96
N ALA A 417 -11.55 5.07 2.92
CA ALA A 417 -11.24 6.46 2.58
C ALA A 417 -11.59 7.40 3.75
N THR A 418 -12.72 7.16 4.42
CA THR A 418 -13.13 7.93 5.59
C THR A 418 -12.11 7.80 6.72
N VAL A 419 -11.77 6.58 7.14
CA VAL A 419 -10.78 6.34 8.22
C VAL A 419 -9.40 6.91 7.86
N ARG A 420 -8.96 6.74 6.61
CA ARG A 420 -7.69 7.30 6.11
C ARG A 420 -7.64 8.82 6.21
N GLY A 421 -8.77 9.48 5.96
CA GLY A 421 -8.89 10.94 6.01
C GLY A 421 -9.06 11.52 7.41
N THR A 422 -9.58 10.75 8.38
CA THR A 422 -10.02 11.31 9.67
C THR A 422 -9.32 10.72 10.90
N SER A 423 -8.79 9.50 10.83
CA SER A 423 -8.30 8.80 12.02
C SER A 423 -6.95 9.34 12.50
N GLN A 424 -6.89 9.61 13.80
CA GLN A 424 -5.67 9.96 14.53
C GLN A 424 -5.06 8.73 15.25
N ASN A 425 -5.73 7.57 15.21
CA ASN A 425 -5.23 6.36 15.83
C ASN A 425 -4.18 5.67 14.93
N THR A 426 -2.95 5.51 15.40
CA THR A 426 -1.83 5.03 14.58
C THR A 426 -2.02 3.59 14.09
N VAL A 427 -2.63 2.72 14.90
CA VAL A 427 -2.98 1.34 14.49
C VAL A 427 -4.04 1.37 13.38
N MET A 428 -5.07 2.20 13.53
CA MET A 428 -6.13 2.31 12.53
C MET A 428 -5.67 2.92 11.21
N ARG A 429 -4.74 3.88 11.26
CA ARG A 429 -4.10 4.43 10.06
C ARG A 429 -3.35 3.36 9.26
N SER A 430 -2.64 2.47 9.96
CA SER A 430 -1.93 1.33 9.37
C SER A 430 -2.90 0.27 8.85
N PHE A 431 -3.94 -0.06 9.61
CA PHE A 431 -4.98 -1.00 9.20
C PHE A 431 -5.71 -0.52 7.94
N ALA A 432 -6.10 0.75 7.90
CA ALA A 432 -6.80 1.32 6.74
C ALA A 432 -5.90 1.38 5.49
N GLU A 433 -4.59 1.60 5.62
CA GLU A 433 -3.64 1.45 4.49
C GLU A 433 -3.65 0.02 3.94
N THR A 434 -3.57 -0.96 4.84
CA THR A 434 -3.54 -2.39 4.49
C THR A 434 -4.85 -2.78 3.79
N ALA A 435 -5.98 -2.43 4.37
CA ALA A 435 -7.30 -2.67 3.79
C ALA A 435 -7.45 -1.98 2.42
N ASN A 436 -6.97 -0.74 2.27
CA ASN A 436 -7.00 -0.02 1.00
C ASN A 436 -6.29 -0.78 -0.12
N MET A 437 -5.11 -1.33 0.16
CA MET A 437 -4.32 -2.04 -0.84
C MET A 437 -5.06 -3.27 -1.38
N PHE A 438 -5.58 -4.11 -0.49
CA PHE A 438 -6.30 -5.32 -0.90
C PHE A 438 -7.64 -4.99 -1.57
N VAL A 439 -8.44 -4.10 -0.98
CA VAL A 439 -9.77 -3.76 -1.52
C VAL A 439 -9.66 -3.13 -2.90
N LEU A 440 -8.71 -2.21 -3.11
CA LEU A 440 -8.46 -1.62 -4.43
C LEU A 440 -7.97 -2.67 -5.43
N GLY A 441 -7.06 -3.55 -5.01
CA GLY A 441 -6.57 -4.66 -5.83
C GLY A 441 -7.69 -5.62 -6.25
N HIS A 442 -8.57 -6.01 -5.32
CA HIS A 442 -9.73 -6.86 -5.62
C HIS A 442 -10.69 -6.19 -6.61
N MET A 443 -10.97 -4.88 -6.44
CA MET A 443 -11.78 -4.12 -7.40
C MET A 443 -11.19 -4.19 -8.81
N GLN A 444 -9.86 -3.99 -8.96
CA GLN A 444 -9.18 -4.09 -10.25
C GLN A 444 -9.21 -5.51 -10.83
N LEU A 445 -9.01 -6.54 -10.00
CA LEU A 445 -9.08 -7.94 -10.43
C LEU A 445 -10.49 -8.27 -10.97
N LEU A 446 -11.53 -7.88 -10.25
CA LEU A 446 -12.93 -8.08 -10.62
C LEU A 446 -13.29 -7.30 -11.89
N GLU A 447 -12.91 -6.03 -11.99
CA GLU A 447 -13.12 -5.21 -13.18
C GLU A 447 -12.39 -5.77 -14.41
N SER A 448 -11.20 -6.35 -14.22
CA SER A 448 -10.43 -6.94 -15.32
C SER A 448 -11.19 -8.06 -16.02
N THR A 449 -12.15 -8.72 -15.36
CA THR A 449 -12.95 -9.81 -15.97
C THR A 449 -13.78 -9.33 -17.16
N GLY A 450 -14.12 -8.03 -17.22
CA GLY A 450 -15.08 -7.49 -18.17
C GLY A 450 -16.54 -7.85 -17.86
N LEU A 451 -16.82 -8.40 -16.67
CA LEU A 451 -18.16 -8.84 -16.25
C LEU A 451 -18.87 -7.86 -15.30
N THR A 452 -18.26 -6.72 -14.99
CA THR A 452 -18.91 -5.69 -14.17
C THR A 452 -20.11 -5.09 -14.90
N GLN A 453 -21.17 -4.82 -14.15
CA GLN A 453 -22.43 -4.26 -14.62
C GLN A 453 -22.76 -3.00 -13.81
N ASN A 454 -23.79 -2.25 -14.21
CA ASN A 454 -24.24 -1.07 -13.47
C ASN A 454 -24.54 -1.39 -11.99
N LEU A 455 -25.13 -2.55 -11.71
CA LEU A 455 -25.45 -3.01 -10.36
C LEU A 455 -24.23 -3.53 -9.57
N SER A 456 -23.05 -3.58 -10.19
CA SER A 456 -21.79 -3.90 -9.52
C SER A 456 -21.23 -2.71 -8.71
N PHE A 457 -21.86 -1.54 -8.81
CA PHE A 457 -21.41 -0.31 -8.15
C PHE A 457 -22.46 0.15 -7.15
N PRO A 458 -22.09 0.48 -5.90
CA PRO A 458 -23.00 1.09 -4.96
C PRO A 458 -23.47 2.46 -5.48
N ALA A 459 -24.68 2.87 -5.08
CA ALA A 459 -25.18 4.21 -5.40
C ALA A 459 -24.25 5.27 -4.79
N PRO A 460 -23.95 6.36 -5.51
CA PRO A 460 -23.12 7.43 -4.96
C PRO A 460 -23.81 8.08 -3.76
N PRO A 461 -23.05 8.49 -2.72
CA PRO A 461 -23.63 9.19 -1.59
C PRO A 461 -24.29 10.50 -2.05
N PRO A 462 -25.43 10.89 -1.44
CA PRO A 462 -26.09 12.14 -1.79
C PRO A 462 -25.18 13.33 -1.51
N VAL A 463 -25.12 14.27 -2.45
CA VAL A 463 -24.40 15.54 -2.25
C VAL A 463 -25.08 16.30 -1.10
N LYS A 464 -24.34 16.55 -0.01
CA LYS A 464 -24.81 17.45 1.05
C LYS A 464 -24.99 18.85 0.45
N ARG A 465 -26.24 19.26 0.23
CA ARG A 465 -26.53 20.64 -0.19
C ARG A 465 -26.08 21.59 0.93
N PRO A 466 -25.38 22.68 0.63
CA PRO A 466 -25.14 23.74 1.60
C PRO A 466 -26.49 24.16 2.18
N SER A 467 -26.63 24.13 3.50
CA SER A 467 -27.76 24.75 4.16
C SER A 467 -27.82 26.22 3.74
N ARG A 468 -28.97 26.66 3.22
CA ARG A 468 -29.21 28.08 2.91
C ARG A 468 -28.86 28.88 4.17
N PRO A 469 -28.05 29.95 4.10
CA PRO A 469 -27.84 30.81 5.24
C PRO A 469 -29.22 31.22 5.78
N THR A 470 -29.47 30.96 7.05
CA THR A 470 -30.61 31.52 7.77
C THR A 470 -30.59 33.03 7.54
N GLU A 471 -31.70 33.57 7.05
CA GLU A 471 -31.88 34.98 6.77
C GLU A 471 -31.45 35.80 8.01
N PRO A 472 -30.69 36.90 7.86
CA PRO A 472 -30.33 37.75 8.99
C PRO A 472 -31.60 38.19 9.72
N PRO A 473 -31.61 38.25 11.07
CA PRO A 473 -32.75 38.76 11.81
C PRO A 473 -33.12 40.16 11.29
N ALA A 474 -34.42 40.39 11.06
CA ALA A 474 -34.94 41.64 10.52
C ALA A 474 -34.40 42.85 11.31
N GLN A 475 -33.82 43.81 10.60
CA GLN A 475 -33.38 45.07 11.20
C GLN A 475 -34.58 45.79 11.84
N PRO A 476 -34.44 46.33 13.06
CA PRO A 476 -35.49 47.16 13.65
C PRO A 476 -35.70 48.44 12.81
N PRO A 477 -36.93 48.97 12.74
CA PRO A 477 -37.24 50.12 11.89
C PRO A 477 -36.48 51.36 12.35
N ASN A 478 -35.75 51.99 11.40
CA ASN A 478 -35.02 53.24 11.59
C ASN A 478 -35.95 54.38 12.00
N GLY A 479 -35.92 54.73 13.29
CA GLY A 479 -36.49 55.96 13.83
C GLY A 479 -35.63 57.18 13.50
N LYS A 480 -36.26 58.19 12.92
CA LYS A 480 -35.68 59.50 12.62
C LYS A 480 -35.31 60.26 13.89
N THR A 481 -34.02 60.63 13.96
CA THR A 481 -33.43 61.94 14.33
C THR A 481 -33.97 62.74 15.51
N VAL A 482 -33.09 63.00 16.48
CA VAL A 482 -33.10 64.22 17.32
C VAL A 482 -31.87 65.06 16.93
N PRO A 483 -32.01 66.36 16.61
CA PRO A 483 -30.87 67.22 16.21
C PRO A 483 -30.07 67.71 17.42
N LEU A 484 -28.79 67.99 17.19
CA LEU A 484 -27.85 68.52 18.18
C LEU A 484 -28.25 69.92 18.70
N ALA A 485 -28.04 70.11 20.00
CA ALA A 485 -27.64 71.37 20.62
C ALA A 485 -26.47 71.08 21.56
#